data_AF-A0A966USL6-F1
#
_entry.id   AF-A0A966USL6-F1
#
_cell.length_a   1.000
_cell.length_b   1.000
_cell.length_c   1.000
_cell.angle_alpha   90.00
_cell.angle_beta   90.00
_cell.angle_gamma   90.00
#
_symmetry.space_group_name_H-M   'P 1'
#
loop_
_entity.id
_entity.type
_entity.pdbx_description
1 polymer ?
#
loop_
_entity_poly.entity_id
_entity_poly.type
_entity_poly.pdbx_seq_one_letter_code
_entity_poly.pdbx_strand_id
1 'polypeptide(L)'
;MIAIQWNPERKQLRQFAGIWFPAFCALVGWSIARKTGHWHEVEIGWAIAGVISFFGLVFPPLIRPIFVGLILLTYPIGWVLSHLLLGLIYYGIVSPVGLILRMTGHDPLQLKTPSGNTLWKTQVGKNGPGSYLRQS
;
A
#
# COMPACT_ATOMS: atom_id res chain seq x y z
N MET A 1 0.73 2.55 9.61
CA MET A 1 0.72 1.13 10.02
C MET A 1 -0.58 0.52 9.51
N ILE A 2 -0.52 -0.53 8.69
CA ILE A 2 -1.73 -1.21 8.20
C ILE A 2 -2.39 -1.87 9.42
N ALA A 3 -3.56 -1.40 9.83
CA ALA A 3 -4.31 -2.02 10.92
C ALA A 3 -4.96 -3.31 10.39
N ILE A 4 -4.69 -4.43 11.05
CA ILE A 4 -5.35 -5.70 10.72
C ILE A 4 -6.85 -5.53 11.04
N GLN A 5 -7.69 -5.58 10.02
CA GLN A 5 -9.13 -5.44 10.17
C GLN A 5 -9.74 -6.75 10.70
N TRP A 6 -9.72 -6.90 12.03
CA TRP A 6 -10.28 -8.07 12.72
C TRP A 6 -11.78 -8.26 12.48
N ASN A 7 -12.51 -7.18 12.22
CA ASN A 7 -13.93 -7.19 11.92
C ASN A 7 -14.20 -6.52 10.56
N PRO A 8 -13.97 -7.23 9.44
CA PRO A 8 -14.17 -6.68 8.11
C PRO A 8 -15.65 -6.44 7.83
N GLU A 9 -15.94 -5.47 6.97
CA GLU A 9 -17.30 -5.17 6.55
C GLU A 9 -17.91 -6.36 5.79
N ARG A 10 -19.22 -6.59 5.94
CA ARG A 10 -19.93 -7.67 5.23
C ARG A 10 -19.73 -7.61 3.71
N LYS A 11 -19.63 -6.39 3.15
CA LYS A 11 -19.35 -6.19 1.72
C LYS A 11 -17.97 -6.73 1.32
N GLN A 12 -16.95 -6.47 2.11
CA GLN A 12 -15.59 -6.97 1.86
C GLN A 12 -15.54 -8.49 1.92
N LEU A 13 -16.22 -9.11 2.90
CA LEU A 13 -16.31 -10.57 3.02
C LEU A 13 -17.01 -11.20 1.80
N ARG A 14 -18.08 -10.57 1.29
CA ARG A 14 -18.78 -11.05 0.08
C ARG A 14 -17.93 -10.89 -1.18
N GLN A 15 -17.21 -9.78 -1.34
CA GLN A 15 -16.30 -9.58 -2.46
C GLN A 15 -15.15 -10.58 -2.42
N PHE A 16 -14.62 -10.85 -1.23
CA PHE A 16 -13.61 -11.87 -1.03
C PHE A 16 -14.15 -13.26 -1.40
N ALA A 17 -15.31 -13.65 -0.85
CA ALA A 17 -15.93 -14.94 -1.13
C ALA A 17 -16.31 -15.13 -2.60
N GLY A 18 -16.84 -14.11 -3.26
CA GLY A 18 -17.35 -14.24 -4.63
C GLY A 18 -16.32 -14.05 -5.73
N ILE A 19 -15.26 -13.28 -5.48
CA ILE A 19 -14.30 -12.89 -6.52
C ILE A 19 -12.91 -13.38 -6.17
N TRP A 20 -12.35 -12.89 -5.07
CA TRP A 20 -10.92 -13.07 -4.79
C TRP A 20 -10.56 -14.49 -4.40
N PHE A 21 -11.35 -15.13 -3.54
CA PHE A 21 -11.14 -16.51 -3.11
C PHE A 21 -11.21 -17.52 -4.27
N PRO A 22 -12.28 -17.55 -5.11
CA PRO A 22 -12.35 -18.49 -6.21
C PRO A 22 -11.31 -18.19 -7.29
N ALA A 23 -11.01 -16.91 -7.57
CA ALA A 23 -9.93 -16.55 -8.50
C ALA A 23 -8.56 -17.05 -8.00
N PHE A 24 -8.28 -16.92 -6.70
CA PHE A 24 -7.05 -17.43 -6.09
C PHE A 24 -6.97 -18.96 -6.19
N CYS A 25 -8.03 -19.68 -5.81
CA CYS A 25 -8.09 -21.14 -5.92
C CYS A 25 -7.97 -21.62 -7.38
N ALA A 26 -8.58 -20.92 -8.34
CA ALA A 26 -8.45 -21.21 -9.76
C ALA A 26 -6.99 -21.07 -10.22
N LEU A 27 -6.34 -19.95 -9.88
CA LEU A 27 -4.96 -19.68 -10.29
C LEU A 27 -3.95 -20.66 -9.66
N VAL A 28 -4.13 -20.98 -8.38
CA VAL A 28 -3.29 -21.96 -7.66
C VAL A 28 -3.51 -23.36 -8.23
N GLY A 29 -4.76 -23.80 -8.37
CA GLY A 29 -5.08 -25.11 -8.94
C GLY A 29 -4.55 -25.27 -10.36
N TRP A 30 -4.70 -24.24 -11.20
CA TRP A 30 -4.15 -24.23 -12.56
C TRP A 30 -2.62 -24.34 -12.55
N SER A 31 -1.95 -23.60 -11.66
CA SER A 31 -0.48 -23.64 -11.52
C SER A 31 0.02 -25.02 -11.07
N ILE A 32 -0.72 -25.69 -10.18
CA ILE A 32 -0.41 -27.05 -9.72
C ILE A 32 -0.64 -28.06 -10.84
N ALA A 33 -1.81 -28.04 -11.48
CA ALA A 33 -2.16 -28.92 -12.59
C ALA A 33 -1.15 -28.86 -13.73
N ARG A 34 -0.66 -27.66 -14.06
CA ARG A 34 0.37 -27.44 -15.09
C ARG A 34 1.72 -28.08 -14.73
N LYS A 35 2.06 -28.20 -13.43
CA LYS A 35 3.34 -28.73 -12.96
C LYS A 35 3.31 -30.23 -12.64
N THR A 36 2.19 -30.75 -12.14
CA THR A 36 2.06 -32.15 -11.69
C THR A 36 1.20 -33.02 -12.59
N GLY A 37 0.35 -32.46 -13.44
CA GLY A 37 -0.53 -33.22 -14.33
C GLY A 37 -1.74 -33.89 -13.65
N HIS A 38 -1.87 -33.78 -12.32
CA HIS A 38 -2.99 -34.35 -11.55
C HIS A 38 -4.26 -33.49 -11.63
N TRP A 39 -4.92 -33.50 -12.79
CA TRP A 39 -6.13 -32.71 -13.03
C TRP A 39 -7.31 -33.11 -12.13
N HIS A 40 -7.43 -34.39 -11.78
CA HIS A 40 -8.54 -34.89 -10.98
C HIS A 40 -8.53 -34.33 -9.54
N GLU A 41 -7.35 -34.26 -8.91
CA GLU A 41 -7.21 -33.69 -7.56
C GLU A 41 -7.52 -32.19 -7.54
N VAL A 42 -7.14 -31.48 -8.61
CA VAL A 42 -7.39 -30.04 -8.76
C VAL A 42 -8.87 -29.75 -8.98
N GLU A 43 -9.58 -30.58 -9.75
CA GLU A 43 -11.02 -30.45 -9.96
C GLU A 43 -11.80 -30.59 -8.66
N ILE A 44 -11.45 -31.59 -7.84
CA ILE A 44 -12.04 -31.77 -6.49
C ILE A 44 -11.75 -30.54 -5.62
N GLY A 45 -10.52 -30.02 -5.66
CA GLY A 45 -10.14 -28.80 -4.94
C GLY A 45 -10.96 -27.57 -5.37
N TRP A 46 -11.23 -27.42 -6.66
CA TRP A 46 -12.08 -26.34 -7.20
C TRP A 46 -13.55 -26.50 -6.82
N ALA A 47 -14.08 -27.72 -6.82
CA ALA A 47 -15.43 -27.98 -6.35
C ALA A 47 -15.60 -27.58 -4.88
N ILE A 48 -14.65 -27.98 -4.02
CA ILE A 48 -14.65 -27.60 -2.59
C ILE A 48 -14.54 -26.09 -2.43
N ALA A 49 -13.62 -25.44 -3.16
CA ALA A 49 -13.48 -23.99 -3.13
C ALA A 49 -14.76 -23.27 -3.57
N GLY A 50 -15.44 -23.78 -4.61
CA GLY A 50 -16.73 -23.26 -5.07
C GLY A 50 -17.82 -23.35 -4.01
N VAL A 51 -17.90 -24.48 -3.30
CA VAL A 51 -18.82 -24.66 -2.17
C VAL A 51 -18.53 -23.66 -1.06
N ILE A 52 -17.27 -23.49 -0.67
CA ILE A 52 -16.85 -22.52 0.37
C ILE A 52 -17.18 -21.08 -0.07
N SER A 53 -16.93 -20.73 -1.34
CA SER A 53 -17.31 -19.45 -1.93
C SER A 53 -18.82 -19.21 -1.86
N PHE A 54 -19.61 -20.21 -2.23
CA PHE A 54 -21.06 -20.13 -2.20
C PHE A 54 -21.59 -19.90 -0.79
N PHE A 55 -21.14 -20.69 0.20
CA PHE A 55 -21.51 -20.49 1.59
C PHE A 55 -21.01 -19.15 2.15
N GLY A 56 -19.83 -18.66 1.72
CA GLY A 56 -19.33 -17.34 2.08
C GLY A 56 -20.15 -16.18 1.49
N LEU A 57 -20.81 -16.38 0.34
CA LEU A 57 -21.73 -15.41 -0.24
C LEU A 57 -23.08 -15.37 0.48
N VAL A 58 -23.62 -16.53 0.85
CA VAL A 58 -24.91 -16.65 1.56
C VAL A 58 -24.76 -16.24 3.03
N PHE A 59 -23.68 -16.66 3.69
CA PHE A 59 -23.39 -16.36 5.09
C PHE A 59 -21.97 -15.80 5.27
N PRO A 60 -21.78 -14.48 5.04
CA PRO A 60 -20.47 -13.83 5.10
C PRO A 60 -19.68 -14.04 6.40
N PRO A 61 -20.29 -14.10 7.60
CA PRO A 61 -19.53 -14.32 8.84
C PRO A 61 -18.74 -15.65 8.86
N LEU A 62 -19.15 -16.66 8.08
CA LEU A 62 -18.47 -17.97 8.03
C LEU A 62 -17.09 -17.89 7.38
N ILE A 63 -16.90 -16.99 6.40
CA ILE A 63 -15.62 -16.86 5.68
C ILE A 63 -14.63 -15.92 6.38
N ARG A 64 -15.08 -15.22 7.43
CA ARG A 64 -14.26 -14.30 8.23
C ARG A 64 -12.95 -14.92 8.76
N PRO A 65 -12.92 -16.10 9.40
CA PRO A 65 -11.66 -16.67 9.90
C PRO A 65 -10.67 -16.96 8.78
N ILE A 66 -11.15 -17.44 7.62
CA ILE A 66 -10.32 -17.69 6.43
C ILE A 66 -9.74 -16.37 5.91
N PHE A 67 -10.59 -15.34 5.79
CA PHE A 67 -10.17 -14.01 5.37
C PHE A 67 -9.10 -13.43 6.30
N VAL A 68 -9.35 -13.42 7.61
CA VAL A 68 -8.41 -12.85 8.60
C VAL A 68 -7.11 -13.65 8.63
N GLY A 69 -7.18 -14.98 8.56
CA GLY A 69 -5.98 -15.84 8.50
C GLY A 69 -5.12 -15.54 7.27
N LEU A 70 -5.75 -15.37 6.09
CA LEU A 70 -5.03 -15.05 4.87
C LEU A 70 -4.44 -13.63 4.89
N ILE A 71 -5.16 -12.66 5.43
CA ILE A 71 -4.65 -11.30 5.63
C ILE A 71 -3.47 -11.29 6.60
N LEU A 72 -3.53 -12.07 7.68
CA LEU A 72 -2.44 -12.19 8.64
C LEU A 72 -1.19 -12.79 7.98
N LEU A 73 -1.37 -13.83 7.15
CA LEU A 73 -0.26 -14.47 6.43
C LEU A 73 0.36 -13.53 5.38
N THR A 74 -0.45 -12.72 4.70
CA THR A 74 0.02 -11.78 3.67
C THR A 74 0.49 -10.44 4.24
N TYR A 75 0.24 -10.15 5.52
CA TYR A 75 0.63 -8.90 6.17
C TYR A 75 2.12 -8.56 6.05
N PRO A 76 3.07 -9.50 6.30
CA PRO A 76 4.50 -9.21 6.16
C PRO A 76 4.88 -8.80 4.73
N ILE A 77 4.21 -9.36 3.72
CA ILE A 77 4.44 -9.02 2.31
C ILE A 77 4.05 -7.56 2.07
N GLY A 78 2.89 -7.12 2.58
CA GLY A 78 2.46 -5.73 2.46
C GLY A 78 3.39 -4.75 3.18
N TRP A 79 3.91 -5.16 4.35
CA TRP A 79 4.91 -4.38 5.09
C TRP A 79 6.22 -4.23 4.30
N VAL A 80 6.77 -5.32 3.77
CA VAL A 80 7.99 -5.30 2.94
C VAL A 80 7.76 -4.45 1.69
N LEU A 81 6.64 -4.66 0.98
CA LEU A 81 6.32 -3.91 -0.22
C LEU A 81 6.22 -2.40 0.03
N SER A 82 5.63 -1.99 1.17
CA SER A 82 5.54 -0.57 1.54
C SER A 82 6.92 0.06 1.75
N HIS A 83 7.84 -0.65 2.42
CA HIS A 83 9.22 -0.19 2.62
C HIS A 83 10.02 -0.18 1.33
N LEU A 84 9.84 -1.20 0.49
CA LEU A 84 10.48 -1.28 -0.82
C LEU A 84 10.02 -0.15 -1.73
N LEU A 85 8.72 0.14 -1.80
CA LEU A 85 8.19 1.24 -2.60
C LEU A 85 8.70 2.59 -2.10
N LEU A 86 8.72 2.80 -0.78
CA LEU A 86 9.27 4.02 -0.19
C LEU A 86 10.76 4.17 -0.53
N GLY A 87 11.54 3.11 -0.37
CA GLY A 87 12.95 3.08 -0.74
C GLY A 87 13.15 3.34 -2.24
N LEU A 88 12.36 2.70 -3.09
CA LEU A 88 12.44 2.86 -4.54
C LEU A 88 12.12 4.30 -4.97
N ILE A 89 11.09 4.92 -4.41
CA ILE A 89 10.75 6.31 -4.71
C ILE A 89 11.85 7.24 -4.17
N TYR A 90 12.32 7.02 -2.95
CA TYR A 90 13.32 7.86 -2.33
C TYR A 90 14.67 7.81 -3.06
N TYR A 91 15.16 6.61 -3.36
CA TYR A 91 16.45 6.43 -4.04
C TYR A 91 16.36 6.54 -5.56
N GLY A 92 15.23 6.20 -6.16
CA GLY A 92 15.03 6.23 -7.60
C GLY A 92 14.58 7.59 -8.14
N ILE A 93 13.91 8.41 -7.33
CA ILE A 93 13.37 9.72 -7.78
C ILE A 93 13.93 10.85 -6.90
N VAL A 94 13.72 10.80 -5.59
CA VAL A 94 14.02 11.95 -4.71
C VAL A 94 15.53 12.23 -4.65
N SER A 95 16.32 11.19 -4.42
CA SER A 95 17.78 11.27 -4.33
C SER A 95 18.44 11.76 -5.63
N PRO A 96 18.14 11.22 -6.83
CA PRO A 96 18.74 11.73 -8.06
C PRO A 96 18.31 13.16 -8.38
N VAL A 97 17.06 13.55 -8.10
CA VAL A 97 16.63 14.95 -8.24
C VAL A 97 17.45 15.86 -7.32
N GLY A 98 17.62 15.48 -6.05
CA GLY A 98 18.47 16.22 -5.11
C GLY A 98 19.94 16.29 -5.56
N LEU A 99 20.47 15.20 -6.13
CA LEU A 99 21.83 15.15 -6.68
C LEU A 99 21.99 16.12 -7.87
N ILE A 100 21.02 16.14 -8.78
CA ILE A 100 21.01 17.05 -9.95
C ILE A 100 20.94 18.51 -9.50
N LEU A 101 20.07 18.84 -8.53
CA LEU A 101 19.99 20.19 -7.97
C LEU A 101 21.31 20.61 -7.31
N ARG A 102 21.95 19.69 -6.58
CA ARG A 102 23.26 19.94 -5.96
C ARG A 102 24.36 20.14 -7.00
N MET A 103 24.36 19.37 -8.09
CA MET A 103 25.31 19.52 -9.20
C MET A 103 25.10 20.83 -9.97
N THR A 104 23.85 21.26 -10.18
CA THR A 104 23.51 22.53 -10.84
C THR A 104 23.67 23.75 -9.94
N GLY A 105 24.08 23.57 -8.67
CA GLY A 105 24.28 24.64 -7.71
C GLY A 105 22.99 25.31 -7.23
N HIS A 106 21.82 24.78 -7.63
CA HIS A 106 20.52 25.27 -7.24
C HIS A 106 20.22 24.84 -5.80
N ASP A 107 20.09 25.82 -4.90
CA ASP A 107 19.75 25.60 -3.49
C ASP A 107 18.37 26.17 -3.20
N PRO A 108 17.28 25.49 -3.62
CA PRO A 108 15.91 25.98 -3.42
C PRO A 108 15.53 26.08 -1.93
N LEU A 109 16.16 25.26 -1.09
CA LEU A 109 15.93 25.27 0.36
C LEU A 109 16.81 26.29 1.08
N GLN A 110 17.75 26.95 0.37
CA GLN A 110 18.72 27.90 0.91
C GLN A 110 19.39 27.34 2.18
N LEU A 111 19.83 26.09 2.10
CA LEU A 111 20.48 25.35 3.19
C LEU A 111 21.96 25.71 3.34
N LYS A 112 22.54 26.44 2.38
CA LYS A 112 23.89 27.00 2.52
C LYS A 112 23.96 27.91 3.76
N THR A 113 24.93 27.64 4.62
CA THR A 113 25.19 28.44 5.82
C THR A 113 25.47 29.89 5.42
N PRO A 114 24.70 30.86 5.95
CA PRO A 114 25.02 32.28 5.76
C PRO A 114 26.42 32.59 6.27
N SER A 115 27.10 33.57 5.69
CA SER A 115 28.45 34.00 6.13
C SER A 115 28.47 34.65 7.53
N GLY A 116 27.31 34.83 8.17
CA GLY A 116 27.18 35.38 9.52
C GLY A 116 26.80 34.31 10.56
N ASN A 117 27.01 34.63 11.84
CA ASN A 117 26.73 33.75 12.99
C ASN A 117 25.22 33.51 13.25
N THR A 118 24.34 33.91 12.34
CA THR A 118 22.89 33.91 12.55
C THR A 118 22.14 33.34 11.34
N LEU A 119 21.21 32.42 11.59
CA LEU A 119 20.32 31.82 10.58
C LEU A 119 19.07 32.67 10.28
N TRP A 120 18.98 33.88 10.83
CA TRP A 120 17.85 34.78 10.63
C TRP A 120 17.74 35.19 9.15
N LYS A 121 16.61 34.87 8.52
CA LYS A 121 16.25 35.36 7.18
C LYS A 121 15.41 36.62 7.31
N THR A 122 15.78 37.68 6.60
CA THR A 122 14.96 38.88 6.47
C THR A 122 13.68 38.54 5.70
N GLN A 123 12.52 38.87 6.27
CA GLN A 123 11.25 38.64 5.58
C GLN A 123 11.16 39.56 4.37
N VAL A 124 11.17 38.97 3.17
CA VAL A 124 10.88 39.69 1.93
C VAL A 124 9.37 39.90 1.89
N GLY A 125 8.93 41.15 2.03
CA GLY A 125 7.53 41.53 1.79
C GLY A 125 6.71 41.96 2.99
N LYS A 126 7.22 42.88 3.82
CA LYS A 126 6.34 43.67 4.71
C LYS A 126 6.64 45.16 4.56
N ASN A 127 5.96 45.77 3.58
CA ASN A 127 5.94 47.21 3.41
C ASN A 127 4.99 47.80 4.47
N GLY A 128 5.54 48.10 5.64
CA GLY A 128 4.93 48.96 6.64
C GLY A 128 3.93 48.30 7.62
N PRO A 129 3.74 48.90 8.82
CA PRO A 129 2.85 48.38 9.87
C PRO A 129 1.38 48.21 9.46
N GLY A 130 0.90 48.96 8.45
CA GLY A 130 -0.49 48.91 7.99
C GLY A 130 -0.87 47.61 7.27
N SER A 131 0.10 46.83 6.79
CA SER A 131 -0.15 45.54 6.12
C SER A 131 -0.67 44.47 7.07
N TYR A 132 -0.37 44.58 8.37
CA TYR A 132 -0.81 43.60 9.38
C TYR A 132 -2.29 43.73 9.73
N LEU A 133 -2.86 44.91 9.55
CA LEU A 133 -4.24 45.23 9.95
C LEU A 133 -5.28 44.82 8.89
N ARG A 134 -4.86 44.22 7.77
CA ARG A 134 -5.73 43.85 6.64
C ARG A 134 -6.01 42.35 6.49
N GLN A 135 -5.58 41.51 7.44
CA GLN A 135 -5.84 40.06 7.44
C GLN A 135 -7.04 39.65 8.31
N SER A 136 -8.11 40.45 8.33
CA SER A 136 -9.40 40.11 8.95
C SER A 136 -10.24 39.22 8.05
#